data_AF-A0A1C4WGG8-F1
#
_entry.id   AF-A0A1C4WGG8-F1
#
_cell.length_a   1.000
_cell.length_b   1.000
_cell.length_c   1.000
_cell.angle_alpha   90.00
_cell.angle_beta   90.00
_cell.angle_gamma   90.00
#
_symmetry.space_group_name_H-M   'P 1'
#
loop_
_entity.id
_entity.type
_entity.pdbx_description
1 polymer ?
#
loop_
_entity_poly.entity_id
_entity_poly.type
_entity_poly.pdbx_seq_one_letter_code
_entity_poly.pdbx_strand_id
1 'polypeptide(L)' 'MADRSPDTGARSEEILAAAGILVSDEGKARARRRLDEARERWTAELDAQAREQLGLPARAA' A
#
# COMPACT_ATOMS: atom_id res chain seq x y z
N MET A 1 6.97 5.78 -8.90
CA MET A 1 5.57 5.73 -8.43
C MET A 1 4.80 6.76 -9.23
N ALA A 2 3.64 6.42 -9.79
CA ALA A 2 2.79 7.41 -10.44
C ALA A 2 2.23 8.35 -9.36
N ASP A 3 2.57 9.64 -9.40
CA ASP A 3 2.00 10.64 -8.47
C ASP A 3 0.55 11.01 -8.83
N ARG A 4 0.05 10.49 -9.96
CA ARG A 4 -1.26 10.75 -10.53
C ARG A 4 -2.04 9.48 -10.77
N SER A 5 -3.34 9.55 -10.51
CA SER A 5 -4.30 8.51 -10.87
C SER A 5 -4.41 8.42 -12.41
N PRO A 6 -4.37 7.20 -12.99
CA PRO A 6 -4.56 7.01 -14.41
C PRO A 6 -6.00 7.31 -14.87
N ASP A 7 -6.99 7.16 -13.98
CA ASP A 7 -8.41 7.34 -14.31
C ASP A 7 -8.87 8.79 -14.24
N THR A 8 -8.26 9.59 -13.35
CA THR A 8 -8.71 10.96 -13.07
C THR A 8 -7.65 12.01 -13.41
N GLY A 9 -6.39 11.62 -13.63
CA GLY A 9 -5.26 12.54 -13.83
C GLY A 9 -4.89 13.37 -12.59
N ALA A 10 -5.68 13.30 -11.52
CA ALA A 10 -5.48 14.02 -10.27
C ALA A 10 -4.29 13.46 -9.51
N ARG A 11 -3.59 14.33 -8.76
CA ARG A 11 -2.54 13.88 -7.86
C ARG A 11 -3.15 13.06 -6.73
N SER A 12 -2.45 12.03 -6.29
CA SER A 12 -2.91 11.19 -5.17
C SER A 12 -3.20 12.00 -3.90
N GLU A 13 -2.46 13.09 -3.68
CA GLU A 13 -2.68 14.00 -2.55
C GLU A 13 -4.01 14.78 -2.67
N GLU A 14 -4.42 15.16 -3.87
CA GLU A 14 -5.69 15.85 -4.13
C GLU A 14 -6.87 14.91 -3.89
N ILE A 15 -6.75 13.65 -4.31
CA ILE A 15 -7.74 12.60 -4.08
C ILE A 15 -7.91 12.36 -2.57
N LEU A 16 -6.79 12.25 -1.84
CA LEU A 16 -6.81 12.07 -0.38
C LEU A 16 -7.39 13.30 0.33
N ALA A 17 -7.04 14.50 -0.11
CA ALA A 17 -7.58 15.74 0.43
C ALA A 17 -9.10 15.84 0.24
N ALA A 18 -9.63 15.41 -0.90
CA ALA A 18 -11.07 15.36 -1.16
C ALA A 18 -11.81 14.40 -0.20
N ALA A 19 -11.13 13.35 0.27
CA ALA A 19 -11.63 12.44 1.31
C ALA A 19 -11.39 12.96 2.75
N GLY A 20 -10.88 14.18 2.92
CA GLY A 20 -10.55 14.76 4.22
C GLY A 20 -9.28 14.19 4.85
N ILE A 21 -8.46 13.45 4.09
CA ILE A 21 -7.22 12.86 4.57
C ILE A 21 -6.08 13.85 4.34
N LEU A 22 -5.51 14.35 5.43
CA LEU A 22 -4.41 15.31 5.36
C LEU A 22 -3.07 14.60 5.12
N VAL A 23 -2.44 14.91 4.00
CA VAL A 23 -1.13 14.36 3.62
C VAL A 23 -0.04 15.32 4.07
N SER A 24 0.76 14.91 5.06
CA SER A 24 1.95 15.64 5.50
C SER A 24 3.20 14.77 5.34
N ASP A 25 4.37 15.40 5.24
CA ASP A 25 5.64 14.67 5.12
C ASP A 25 5.92 13.79 6.36
N GLU A 26 5.57 14.28 7.55
CA GLU A 26 5.64 13.49 8.77
C GLU A 26 4.68 12.28 8.72
N GLY A 27 3.47 12.47 8.20
CA GLY A 27 2.50 11.41 7.97
C GLY A 27 3.00 10.35 6.99
N LYS A 28 3.60 10.78 5.87
CA LYS A 28 4.26 9.90 4.89
C LYS A 28 5.39 9.10 5.53
N ALA A 29 6.23 9.73 6.34
CA ALA A 29 7.32 9.07 7.03
C ALA A 29 6.82 8.01 8.03
N ARG A 30 5.76 8.31 8.79
CA ARG A 30 5.10 7.33 9.68
C ARG A 30 4.50 6.16 8.92
N ALA A 31 3.79 6.44 7.82
CA ALA A 31 3.20 5.40 6.98
C ALA A 31 4.28 4.49 6.39
N ARG A 32 5.39 5.07 5.93
CA ARG A 32 6.53 4.31 5.41
C ARG A 32 7.12 3.36 6.45
N ARG A 33 7.40 3.85 7.66
CA ARG A 33 7.90 2.99 8.75
C ARG A 33 6.98 1.81 9.06
N ARG A 34 5.66 2.06 9.14
CA ARG A 34 4.69 0.98 9.38
C ARG A 34 4.64 -0.04 8.26
N LEU A 35 4.78 0.39 7.01
CA LEU A 35 4.84 -0.52 5.87
C LEU A 35 6.11 -1.36 5.90
N ASP A 36 7.25 -0.76 6.23
CA ASP A 36 8.52 -1.46 6.35
C ASP A 36 8.47 -2.50 7.49
N GLU A 37 7.98 -2.12 8.68
CA GLU A 37 7.74 -3.04 9.81
C GLU A 37 6.74 -4.17 9.47
N ALA A 38 5.71 -3.88 8.68
CA ALA A 38 4.76 -4.90 8.23
C ALA A 38 5.40 -5.88 7.24
N ARG A 39 6.26 -5.36 6.34
CA ARG A 39 6.99 -6.16 5.37
C ARG A 39 7.99 -7.10 6.04
N GLU A 40 8.68 -6.64 7.09
CA GLU A 40 9.60 -7.48 7.87
C GLU A 40 8.90 -8.66 8.56
N ARG A 41 7.63 -8.47 8.95
CA ARG A 41 6.80 -9.55 9.53
C ARG A 41 6.23 -10.50 8.49
N TRP A 42 6.29 -10.17 7.21
CA TRP A 42 5.66 -10.96 6.16
C TRP A 42 6.59 -12.10 5.72
N THR A 43 6.29 -13.32 6.18
CA THR A 43 7.03 -14.52 5.76
C THR A 43 6.45 -15.10 4.47
N ALA A 44 7.23 -15.94 3.78
CA ALA A 44 6.73 -16.67 2.60
C ALA A 44 5.51 -17.55 2.94
N GLU A 45 5.45 -18.09 4.16
CA GLU A 45 4.34 -18.90 4.63
C GLU A 45 3.07 -18.07 4.88
N LEU A 46 3.21 -16.88 5.49
CA LEU A 46 2.09 -15.94 5.63
C LEU A 46 1.60 -15.45 4.27
N ASP A 47 2.49 -15.23 3.30
CA ASP A 47 2.10 -14.88 1.93
C ASP A 47 1.30 -16.02 1.28
N ALA A 48 1.77 -17.26 1.40
CA ALA A 48 1.07 -18.43 0.85
C ALA A 48 -0.34 -18.59 1.45
N GLN A 49 -0.47 -18.49 2.78
CA GLN A 49 -1.76 -18.55 3.47
C GLN A 49 -2.70 -17.42 3.03
N ALA A 50 -2.21 -16.18 2.94
CA ALA A 50 -3.02 -15.05 2.49
C ALA A 50 -3.51 -15.25 1.05
N ARG A 51 -2.66 -15.80 0.16
CA ARG A 51 -3.04 -16.09 -1.22
C ARG A 51 -4.10 -17.20 -1.30
N GLU A 52 -3.95 -18.27 -0.52
CA GLU A 52 -4.95 -19.33 -0.44
C GLU A 52 -6.32 -18.78 0.01
N GLN A 53 -6.35 -17.98 1.07
CA GLN A 53 -7.59 -17.35 1.57
C GLN A 53 -8.26 -16.42 0.55
N LEU A 54 -7.46 -15.76 -0.29
CA LEU A 54 -7.94 -14.88 -1.36
C LEU A 54 -8.23 -15.64 -2.68
N GLY A 55 -8.05 -16.96 -2.72
CA GLY A 55 -8.22 -17.77 -3.93
C GLY A 55 -7.19 -17.45 -5.03
N LEU A 56 -6.04 -16.89 -4.66
CA LEU A 56 -4.99 -16.51 -5.58
C LEU A 56 -4.00 -17.66 -5.81
N PRO A 57 -3.47 -17.82 -7.04
CA PRO A 57 -2.49 -18.88 -7.34
C PRO A 57 -1.20 -18.65 -6.56
N ALA A 58 -0.44 -19.69 -6.24
CA ALA A 58 0.87 -19.55 -5.60
C ALA A 58 1.78 -18.61 -6.41
N ARG A 59 2.59 -17.81 -5.71
CA ARG A 59 3.55 -16.91 -6.35
C ARG A 59 4.75 -17.74 -6.84
N ALA A 60 5.16 -17.56 -8.09
CA ALA A 60 6.39 -18.16 -8.59
C ALA A 60 7.59 -17.56 -7.85
N ALA A 61 8.54 -18.43 -7.44
CA ALA A 61 9.76 -18.08 -6.74
C ALA A 61 10.74 -17.29 -7.62
#